data_AF-A0A8G2BFZ8-F1
#
_entry.id   AF-A0A8G2BFZ8-F1
#
_cell.length_a   1.000
_cell.length_b   1.000
_cell.length_c   1.000
_cell.angle_alpha   90.00
_cell.angle_beta   90.00
_cell.angle_gamma   90.00
#
_symmetry.space_group_name_H-M   'P 1'
#
loop_
_entity.id
_entity.type
_entity.pdbx_description
1 polymer ?
#
loop_
_entity_poly.entity_id
_entity_poly.type
_entity_poly.pdbx_seq_one_letter_code
_entity_poly.pdbx_strand_id
1 'polypeptide(L)' 'MRGAQSIIKREGASCRDRFGQLKANPMLVVERDSRAGMITALGKLNLDLEPLANRPSGGRR' A
#
# COMPACT_ATOMS: atom_id res chain seq x y z
N MET A 1 -7.98 -3.52 -2.01
CA MET A 1 -7.19 -3.69 -3.25
C MET A 1 -7.83 -4.58 -4.32
N ARG A 2 -8.22 -5.84 -4.06
CA ARG A 2 -8.60 -6.79 -5.14
C ARG A 2 -9.75 -6.32 -6.04
N GLY A 3 -10.79 -5.71 -5.48
CA GLY A 3 -11.87 -5.11 -6.27
C GLY A 3 -11.37 -4.00 -7.20
N ALA A 4 -10.61 -3.03 -6.67
CA ALA A 4 -10.01 -1.95 -7.47
C ALA A 4 -9.11 -2.50 -8.61
N GLN A 5 -8.26 -3.48 -8.30
CA GLN A 5 -7.39 -4.12 -9.28
C GLN A 5 -8.18 -4.82 -10.40
N SER A 6 -9.27 -5.52 -10.08
CA SER A 6 -10.12 -6.16 -11.09
C SER A 6 -10.77 -5.16 -12.04
N ILE A 7 -11.22 -4.01 -11.51
CA ILE A 7 -11.83 -2.94 -12.30
C ILE A 7 -10.79 -2.30 -13.21
N ILE A 8 -9.60 -1.95 -12.68
CA ILE A 8 -8.50 -1.40 -13.48
C ILE A 8 -8.06 -2.38 -14.58
N LYS A 9 -7.99 -3.68 -14.28
CA LYS A 9 -7.62 -4.69 -15.28
C LYS A 9 -8.67 -4.79 -16.40
N ARG A 10 -9.95 -4.65 -16.08
CA ARG A 10 -11.06 -4.71 -17.04
C ARG A 10 -11.18 -3.44 -17.88
N GLU A 11 -11.07 -2.27 -17.24
CA GLU A 11 -11.41 -0.97 -17.84
C GLU A 11 -10.18 -0.17 -18.26
N GLY A 12 -8.99 -0.57 -17.82
CA GLY A 12 -7.74 0.14 -18.05
C GLY A 12 -7.47 1.23 -17.02
N ALA A 13 -6.29 1.85 -17.14
CA ALA A 13 -5.82 2.94 -16.28
C ALA A 13 -6.51 4.28 -16.58
N SER A 14 -7.21 4.39 -17.70
CA SER A 14 -7.93 5.60 -18.09
C SER A 14 -9.31 5.22 -18.61
N CYS A 15 -10.34 5.95 -18.19
CA CYS A 15 -11.72 5.75 -18.59
C CYS A 15 -12.33 7.07 -19.07
N ARG A 16 -13.34 7.01 -19.95
CA ARG A 16 -14.10 8.19 -20.33
C ARG A 16 -15.08 8.55 -19.23
N ASP A 17 -15.17 9.84 -18.91
CA ASP A 17 -16.21 10.33 -18.01
C ASP A 17 -17.55 10.48 -18.73
N ARG A 18 -18.58 10.92 -18.00
CA ARG A 18 -19.93 11.17 -18.53
C ARG A 18 -20.00 12.21 -19.66
N PHE A 19 -18.95 13.01 -19.85
CA PHE A 19 -18.83 14.01 -20.92
C PHE A 19 -17.90 13.52 -22.06
N GLY A 20 -17.47 12.25 -22.01
CA GLY A 20 -16.59 11.66 -23.01
C GLY A 20 -15.12 12.03 -22.86
N GLN A 21 -14.74 12.78 -21.83
CA GLN A 21 -13.35 13.18 -21.60
C GLN A 21 -12.55 12.02 -21.04
N LEU A 22 -11.33 11.82 -21.55
CA LEU A 22 -10.43 10.80 -21.02
C LEU A 22 -9.87 11.25 -19.67
N LYS A 23 -10.10 10.47 -18.63
CA LYS A 23 -9.60 10.72 -17.28
C LYS A 23 -8.96 9.47 -16.70
N ALA A 24 -8.13 9.66 -15.67
CA ALA A 24 -7.58 8.55 -14.90
C ALA A 24 -8.72 7.74 -14.28
N ASN A 25 -8.59 6.42 -14.29
CA ASN A 25 -9.56 5.53 -13.67
C ASN A 25 -9.63 5.84 -12.16
N PRO A 26 -10.81 6.19 -11.60
CA PRO A 26 -10.95 6.51 -10.18
C PRO A 26 -10.43 5.41 -9.24
N MET A 27 -10.47 4.15 -9.68
CA MET A 27 -10.00 3.01 -8.90
C MET A 27 -8.48 3.01 -8.69
N LEU A 28 -7.71 3.76 -9.47
CA LEU A 28 -6.27 3.93 -9.25
C LEU A 28 -5.97 4.59 -7.90
N VAL A 29 -6.79 5.58 -7.50
CA VAL A 29 -6.64 6.24 -6.19
C VAL A 29 -6.91 5.25 -5.07
N VAL A 30 -7.98 4.46 -5.20
CA VAL A 30 -8.36 3.45 -4.21
C VAL A 30 -7.27 2.36 -4.07
N GLU A 31 -6.68 1.91 -5.18
CA GLU A 31 -5.60 0.92 -5.16
C GLU A 31 -4.36 1.47 -4.47
N ARG A 32 -3.96 2.69 -4.82
CA ARG A 32 -2.81 3.38 -4.22
C ARG A 32 -2.96 3.53 -2.71
N ASP A 33 -4.07 4.08 -2.24
CA ASP A 33 -4.27 4.35 -0.81
C ASP A 33 -4.34 3.05 -0.01
N SER A 34 -5.02 2.03 -0.55
CA SER A 34 -5.05 0.71 0.06
C SER A 34 -3.65 0.09 0.19
N ARG A 35 -2.81 0.25 -0.86
CA ARG A 35 -1.43 -0.26 -0.85
C ARG A 35 -0.57 0.48 0.18
N ALA A 36 -0.67 1.80 0.24
CA ALA A 36 0.04 2.61 1.22
C ALA A 36 -0.32 2.18 2.65
N GLY A 37 -1.62 2.07 2.95
CA GLY A 37 -2.10 1.63 4.26
C GLY A 37 -1.61 0.22 4.63
N MET A 38 -1.60 -0.71 3.67
CA MET A 38 -1.07 -2.06 3.87
C MET A 38 0.42 -2.02 4.23
N ILE A 39 1.24 -1.27 3.49
CA ILE A 39 2.69 -1.16 3.76
C ILE A 39 2.96 -0.55 5.14
N THR A 40 2.24 0.52 5.50
CA THR A 40 2.35 1.12 6.83
C THR A 40 1.95 0.13 7.94
N ALA A 41 0.86 -0.63 7.74
CA ALA A 41 0.44 -1.64 8.70
C ALA A 41 1.49 -2.76 8.84
N LEU A 42 2.07 -3.22 7.74
CA LEU A 42 3.15 -4.21 7.74
C LEU A 42 4.39 -3.71 8.48
N GLY A 43 4.78 -2.44 8.29
CA GLY A 43 5.90 -1.84 9.02
C GLY A 43 5.66 -1.78 10.54
N LYS A 44 4.41 -1.59 10.98
CA LYS A 44 4.04 -1.56 12.40
C LYS A 44 4.05 -2.93 13.08
N LEU A 45 4.07 -4.03 12.32
CA LEU A 45 4.09 -5.37 12.89
C LEU A 45 5.45 -5.76 13.49
N ASN A 46 6.46 -4.87 13.42
CA ASN A 46 7.81 -5.12 13.95
C ASN A 46 8.35 -6.50 13.51
N LEU A 47 8.15 -6.87 12.24
CA LEU A 47 8.56 -8.18 11.70
C LEU A 47 10.09 -8.35 11.66
N ASP A 48 10.82 -7.25 11.85
CA ASP A 48 12.27 -7.23 12.00
C ASP A 48 12.65 -7.42 13.49
N LEU A 49 12.34 -8.61 14.01
CA LEU A 49 12.87 -9.06 15.30
C LEU A 49 14.21 -9.74 15.03
N GLU A 50 15.31 -9.01 15.16
CA GLU A 50 16.57 -9.69 15.45
C GLU A 50 16.40 -10.47 16.76
N PRO A 51 16.89 -11.71 16.88
CA PRO A 51 16.97 -12.38 18.17
C PRO A 51 17.66 -11.41 19.13
N LEU A 52 17.08 -11.21 20.32
CA LEU A 52 17.72 -10.45 21.39
C LEU A 52 19.01 -11.20 21.75
N ALA A 53 20.09 -10.96 21.02
CA ALA A 53 21.39 -11.51 21.34
C ALA A 53 21.66 -11.03 22.76
N ASN A 54 21.93 -11.97 23.66
CA ASN A 54 22.25 -11.75 25.08
C ASN A 54 23.45 -10.80 25.23
N ARG A 55 23.27 -9.51 24.94
CA ARG A 55 24.19 -8.46 25.32
C ARG A 55 23.76 -8.05 26.72
N PRO A 56 24.57 -8.35 27.75
CA PRO A 56 24.31 -7.79 29.06
C PRO A 56 24.31 -6.27 28.90
N SER A 57 23.29 -5.60 29.43
CA SER A 57 23.22 -4.15 29.44
C SER A 57 24.36 -3.60 30.31
N GLY A 58 25.52 -3.36 29.71
CA GLY A 58 26.53 -2.42 30.20
C GLY A 58 26.60 -1.31 29.16
N GLY A 59 26.34 -0.04 29.44
CA GLY A 59 26.55 0.71 30.67
C GLY A 59 27.27 1.98 30.25
N ARG A 60 26.61 3.14 30.38
CA ARG A 60 27.16 4.51 30.40
C ARG A 60 28.27 4.88 29.40
N ARG A 61 27.96 5.77 28.44
CA ARG A 61 28.49 7.14 28.33
C ARG A 61 27.88 7.85 27.12
#